data_AF-A0A1V4YBY6-F1
#
_entry.id   AF-A0A1V4YBY6-F1
#
_cell.length_a   1.000
_cell.length_b   1.000
_cell.length_c   1.000
_cell.angle_alpha   90.00
_cell.angle_beta   90.00
_cell.angle_gamma   90.00
#
_symmetry.space_group_name_H-M   'P 1'
#
loop_
_entity.id
_entity.type
_entity.pdbx_description
1 polymer ?
#
loop_
_entity_poly.entity_id
_entity_poly.type
_entity_poly.pdbx_seq_one_letter_code
_entity_poly.pdbx_strand_id
1 'polypeptide(L)'
;MSTKITKEHAPEEHPPTKTKVTKGIQSSKTEATKEHAPEEHPPAKTKVTNGIQSSKTEATKEHPQRYQNTEDKRYRFISLLEDTRSNFKYIYEKFSKLIDFHEGSSEDNVETAEMLQNDCERCLGEIEENLREALELLEKNPSISNKFENVREVERYRYSINEIFTLYIENSKNEEDKKQIPRLKKCLPYIEESVYKCNMITIPNCLNEQLGHLKSGDALDFYKAYQEEFFSETQKKDLLEYFNRYPESIEGKIDVSKGLIFKVDPKGERWKSYGWIIGTFVAGALGLSLFFWLFKDEIALDNFTIFFKSYLVFIFGALLHILIEGVFKTPESSTRFNFKSASDWLAWVNIKHGAIMVGIVALDLLFILLLLVLGTNGDDLSTIPLLAVGYSSDSLSDTVIPKFKDFIKDKETPLTDRISGT
;
A
#
# COMPACT_ATOMS: atom_id res chain seq x y z
N MET A 1 5.76 63.08 21.36
CA MET A 1 5.16 62.07 22.26
C MET A 1 5.80 60.75 21.94
N SER A 2 6.48 60.16 22.92
CA SER A 2 7.43 59.05 22.77
C SER A 2 6.73 57.73 23.07
N THR A 3 6.68 56.81 22.11
CA THR A 3 6.13 55.47 22.28
C THR A 3 7.25 54.49 22.58
N LYS A 4 7.28 54.01 23.83
CA LYS A 4 8.14 52.91 24.30
C LYS A 4 7.63 51.59 23.72
N ILE A 5 8.53 50.86 23.05
CA ILE A 5 8.32 49.46 22.65
C ILE A 5 8.93 48.58 23.75
N THR A 6 8.09 47.76 24.38
CA THR A 6 8.50 46.77 25.39
C THR A 6 8.91 45.49 24.67
N LYS A 7 10.14 45.02 24.92
CA LYS A 7 10.64 43.73 24.43
C LYS A 7 10.07 42.59 25.27
N GLU A 8 9.47 41.61 24.61
CA GLU A 8 8.98 40.36 25.18
C GLU A 8 10.15 39.36 25.30
N HIS A 9 10.25 38.67 26.44
CA HIS A 9 11.27 37.66 26.74
C HIS A 9 10.87 36.30 26.14
N ALA A 10 11.82 35.65 25.48
CA ALA A 10 11.72 34.26 25.03
C ALA A 10 11.85 33.29 26.23
N PRO A 11 11.19 32.12 26.22
CA PRO A 11 11.35 31.13 27.27
C PRO A 11 12.61 30.27 27.08
N GLU A 12 13.28 30.00 28.21
CA GLU A 12 14.45 29.13 28.34
C GLU A 12 14.14 27.67 27.95
N GLU A 13 14.97 27.09 27.10
CA GLU A 13 14.98 25.65 26.79
C GLU A 13 15.76 24.88 27.88
N HIS A 14 15.10 23.93 28.53
CA HIS A 14 15.77 22.93 29.37
C HIS A 14 16.28 21.73 28.54
N PRO A 15 17.48 21.20 28.82
CA PRO A 15 18.04 20.06 28.09
C PRO A 15 17.43 18.72 28.53
N PRO A 16 17.26 17.73 27.62
CA PRO A 16 16.66 16.44 27.94
C PRO A 16 17.61 15.51 28.71
N THR A 17 17.06 14.88 29.74
CA THR A 17 17.69 13.87 30.59
C THR A 17 17.86 12.55 29.83
N LYS A 18 19.10 12.03 29.77
CA LYS A 18 19.42 10.73 29.15
C LYS A 18 19.10 9.58 30.12
N THR A 19 18.05 8.82 29.84
CA THR A 19 17.77 7.55 30.54
C THR A 19 18.49 6.39 29.85
N LYS A 20 19.43 5.78 30.56
CA LYS A 20 20.25 4.64 30.13
C LYS A 20 19.48 3.35 30.39
N VAL A 21 19.00 2.69 29.33
CA VAL A 21 18.33 1.37 29.43
C VAL A 21 19.36 0.27 29.19
N THR A 22 19.62 -0.54 30.22
CA THR A 22 20.51 -1.71 30.17
C THR A 22 19.68 -2.94 29.75
N LYS A 23 19.97 -3.51 28.57
CA LYS A 23 19.40 -4.80 28.13
C LYS A 23 20.19 -5.95 28.76
N GLY A 24 19.54 -6.73 29.63
CA GLY A 24 20.01 -8.05 30.06
C GLY A 24 19.48 -9.12 29.11
N ILE A 25 20.39 -9.84 28.44
CA ILE A 25 20.11 -11.03 27.65
C ILE A 25 20.33 -12.23 28.55
N GLN A 26 19.29 -13.04 28.79
CA GLN A 26 19.42 -14.37 29.36
C GLN A 26 18.89 -15.39 28.35
N SER A 27 19.82 -16.17 27.79
CA SER A 27 19.58 -17.27 26.87
C SER A 27 19.54 -18.56 27.68
N SER A 28 18.37 -19.17 27.84
CA SER A 28 18.22 -20.54 28.36
C SER A 28 18.23 -21.52 27.19
N LYS A 29 19.28 -22.36 27.20
CA LYS A 29 19.52 -23.47 26.29
C LYS A 29 18.87 -24.72 26.89
N THR A 30 17.91 -25.33 26.21
CA THR A 30 17.34 -26.62 26.62
C THR A 30 17.87 -27.71 25.71
N GLU A 31 18.63 -28.63 26.29
CA GLU A 31 19.11 -29.87 25.67
C GLU A 31 17.95 -30.86 25.50
N ALA A 32 17.87 -31.49 24.33
CA ALA A 32 17.02 -32.65 24.09
C ALA A 32 17.90 -33.81 23.62
N THR A 33 17.97 -34.80 24.48
CA THR A 33 18.56 -36.14 24.34
C THR A 33 18.03 -36.85 23.09
N LYS A 34 18.92 -37.41 22.26
CA LYS A 34 18.57 -38.43 21.26
C LYS A 34 19.42 -39.67 21.48
N GLU A 35 18.72 -40.77 21.68
CA GLU A 35 19.20 -42.13 21.89
C GLU A 35 19.55 -42.78 20.53
N HIS A 36 20.62 -43.57 20.51
CA HIS A 36 21.15 -44.32 19.37
C HIS A 36 20.55 -45.73 19.29
N ALA A 37 20.41 -46.26 18.06
CA ALA A 37 20.92 -47.56 17.56
C ALA A 37 20.06 -48.08 16.37
N PRO A 38 20.50 -49.10 15.59
CA PRO A 38 21.67 -49.10 14.71
C PRO A 38 21.37 -49.56 13.26
N GLU A 39 22.40 -49.50 12.42
CA GLU A 39 22.49 -49.90 11.01
C GLU A 39 22.05 -51.34 10.68
N GLU A 40 21.55 -51.53 9.45
CA GLU A 40 21.84 -52.73 8.62
C GLU A 40 21.57 -52.45 7.11
N HIS A 41 22.63 -52.53 6.30
CA HIS A 41 22.64 -52.85 4.86
C HIS A 41 23.09 -54.32 4.69
N PRO A 42 23.05 -55.04 3.53
CA PRO A 42 22.80 -54.68 2.11
C PRO A 42 21.89 -55.78 1.41
N PRO A 43 21.99 -56.17 0.10
CA PRO A 43 22.55 -55.55 -1.11
C PRO A 43 21.58 -55.49 -2.33
N ALA A 44 22.09 -54.84 -3.37
CA ALA A 44 21.52 -54.63 -4.70
C ALA A 44 21.04 -55.91 -5.44
N LYS A 45 19.93 -55.77 -6.17
CA LYS A 45 19.66 -56.54 -7.40
C LYS A 45 19.06 -55.64 -8.48
N THR A 46 19.78 -55.60 -9.59
CA THR A 46 19.43 -55.08 -10.90
C THR A 46 18.14 -55.73 -11.41
N LYS A 47 17.16 -54.92 -11.84
CA LYS A 47 16.12 -55.39 -12.76
C LYS A 47 15.75 -54.28 -13.73
N VAL A 48 16.18 -54.46 -14.97
CA VAL A 48 15.73 -53.71 -16.14
C VAL A 48 14.28 -54.09 -16.41
N THR A 49 13.41 -53.10 -16.49
CA THR A 49 12.08 -53.26 -17.11
C THR A 49 11.74 -51.98 -17.84
N ASN A 50 11.72 -52.07 -19.18
CA ASN A 50 11.08 -51.09 -20.04
C ASN A 50 9.58 -51.07 -19.73
N GLY A 51 9.10 -49.96 -19.19
CA GLY A 51 7.69 -49.72 -18.90
C GLY A 51 7.32 -48.33 -19.40
N ILE A 52 6.41 -48.30 -20.37
CA ILE A 52 5.78 -47.11 -20.95
C ILE A 52 5.23 -46.24 -19.80
N GLN A 53 5.82 -45.06 -19.60
CA GLN A 53 5.29 -44.03 -18.70
C GLN A 53 4.02 -43.43 -19.32
N SER A 54 2.88 -44.05 -19.04
CA SER A 54 1.60 -43.34 -19.02
C SER A 54 1.63 -42.42 -17.80
N SER A 55 1.79 -41.12 -18.03
CA SER A 55 1.66 -40.07 -17.02
C SER A 55 0.25 -40.12 -16.43
N LYS A 56 0.10 -40.88 -15.34
CA LYS A 56 -1.09 -40.90 -14.52
C LYS A 56 -1.07 -39.61 -13.72
N THR A 57 -1.83 -38.61 -14.18
CA THR A 57 -2.10 -37.38 -13.44
C THR A 57 -2.72 -37.79 -12.10
N GLU A 58 -1.92 -37.77 -11.04
CA GLU A 58 -2.45 -37.79 -9.67
C GLU A 58 -3.26 -36.51 -9.52
N ALA A 59 -4.57 -36.63 -9.74
CA ALA A 59 -5.52 -35.63 -9.31
C ALA A 59 -5.36 -35.52 -7.80
N THR A 60 -4.65 -34.49 -7.36
CA THR A 60 -4.60 -34.05 -5.97
C THR A 60 -6.04 -33.99 -5.48
N LYS A 61 -6.44 -34.94 -4.64
CA LYS A 61 -7.70 -34.90 -3.91
C LYS A 61 -7.60 -33.78 -2.87
N GLU A 62 -7.56 -32.52 -3.34
CA GLU A 62 -7.84 -31.40 -2.46
C GLU A 62 -9.29 -31.54 -1.98
N HIS A 63 -9.40 -31.71 -0.67
CA HIS A 63 -10.56 -32.20 0.06
C HIS A 63 -11.84 -31.37 -0.19
N PRO A 64 -12.99 -32.03 -0.45
CA PRO A 64 -14.33 -31.40 -0.44
C PRO A 64 -14.64 -30.63 0.87
N GLN A 65 -14.04 -31.03 1.99
CA GLN A 65 -14.24 -30.40 3.30
C GLN A 65 -13.66 -28.98 3.39
N ARG A 66 -12.62 -28.65 2.63
CA ARG A 66 -12.02 -27.29 2.67
C ARG A 66 -12.94 -26.26 2.01
N TYR A 67 -13.61 -26.65 0.92
CA TYR A 67 -14.57 -25.80 0.21
C TYR A 67 -15.82 -25.52 1.05
N GLN A 68 -16.36 -26.53 1.74
CA GLN A 68 -17.52 -26.37 2.63
C GLN A 68 -17.26 -25.37 3.75
N ASN A 69 -16.08 -25.42 4.38
CA ASN A 69 -15.71 -24.49 5.46
C ASN A 69 -15.65 -23.03 5.00
N THR A 70 -15.17 -22.76 3.78
CA THR A 70 -15.12 -21.39 3.24
C THR A 70 -16.51 -20.86 2.89
N GLU A 71 -17.39 -21.70 2.34
CA GLU A 71 -18.78 -21.30 2.07
C GLU A 71 -19.56 -21.02 3.36
N ASP A 72 -19.44 -21.87 4.38
CA ASP A 72 -20.11 -21.66 5.67
C ASP A 72 -19.71 -20.34 6.32
N LYS A 73 -18.41 -20.03 6.33
CA LYS A 73 -17.89 -18.74 6.82
C LYS A 73 -18.40 -17.56 6.01
N ARG A 74 -18.53 -17.75 4.70
CA ARG A 74 -19.08 -16.73 3.79
C ARG A 74 -20.55 -16.46 4.08
N TYR A 75 -21.37 -17.50 4.26
CA TYR A 75 -22.77 -17.35 4.65
C TYR A 75 -22.92 -16.67 6.01
N ARG A 76 -22.10 -17.06 6.99
CA ARG A 76 -22.08 -16.40 8.31
C ARG A 76 -21.73 -14.92 8.19
N PHE A 77 -20.70 -14.59 7.44
CA PHE A 77 -20.31 -13.19 7.19
C PHE A 77 -21.45 -12.39 6.54
N ILE A 78 -22.11 -12.96 5.52
CA ILE A 78 -23.28 -12.36 4.87
C ILE A 78 -24.41 -12.11 5.86
N SER A 79 -24.76 -13.10 6.68
CA SER A 79 -25.82 -12.99 7.69
C SER A 79 -25.54 -11.85 8.68
N LEU A 80 -24.31 -11.73 9.17
CA LEU A 80 -23.92 -10.65 10.08
C LEU A 80 -24.12 -9.27 9.43
N LEU A 81 -23.75 -9.11 8.14
CA LEU A 81 -23.96 -7.86 7.43
C LEU A 81 -25.45 -7.56 7.21
N GLU A 82 -26.27 -8.58 6.95
CA GLU A 82 -27.72 -8.43 6.80
C GLU A 82 -28.41 -8.02 8.11
N ASP A 83 -27.97 -8.57 9.24
CA ASP A 83 -28.44 -8.20 10.57
C ASP A 83 -28.00 -6.77 10.93
N THR A 84 -26.73 -6.42 10.70
CA THR A 84 -26.22 -5.05 10.84
C THR A 84 -27.02 -4.06 10.00
N ARG A 85 -27.29 -4.40 8.74
CA ARG A 85 -28.11 -3.61 7.82
C ARG A 85 -29.51 -3.38 8.37
N SER A 86 -30.15 -4.43 8.90
CA SER A 86 -31.50 -4.36 9.46
C SER A 86 -31.55 -3.47 10.70
N ASN A 87 -30.54 -3.55 11.57
CA ASN A 87 -30.42 -2.71 12.76
C ASN A 87 -30.16 -1.24 12.41
N PHE A 88 -29.31 -0.96 11.41
CA PHE A 88 -29.12 0.41 10.93
C PHE A 88 -30.39 1.00 10.33
N LYS A 89 -31.15 0.21 9.56
CA LYS A 89 -32.44 0.63 9.03
C LYS A 89 -33.43 0.97 10.15
N TYR A 90 -33.51 0.12 11.18
CA TYR A 90 -34.36 0.37 12.34
C TYR A 90 -34.01 1.69 13.03
N ILE A 91 -32.72 1.91 13.30
CA ILE A 91 -32.23 3.15 13.90
C ILE A 91 -32.58 4.37 13.01
N TYR A 92 -32.36 4.27 11.70
CA TYR A 92 -32.68 5.32 10.74
C TYR A 92 -34.17 5.70 10.77
N GLU A 93 -35.07 4.72 10.71
CA GLU A 93 -36.52 4.95 10.76
C GLU A 93 -36.95 5.60 12.08
N LYS A 94 -36.28 5.22 13.18
CA LYS A 94 -36.52 5.75 14.52
C LYS A 94 -36.05 7.19 14.67
N PHE A 95 -34.87 7.52 14.16
CA PHE A 95 -34.38 8.91 14.15
C PHE A 95 -35.20 9.80 13.22
N SER A 96 -35.58 9.31 12.04
CA SER A 96 -36.41 10.07 11.11
C SER A 96 -37.74 10.46 11.74
N LYS A 97 -38.40 9.52 12.44
CA LYS A 97 -39.62 9.82 13.20
C LYS A 97 -39.38 10.84 14.31
N LEU A 98 -38.26 10.75 15.03
CA LEU A 98 -37.94 11.73 16.07
C LEU A 98 -37.79 13.15 15.49
N ILE A 99 -37.20 13.27 14.30
CA ILE A 99 -37.08 14.54 13.59
C ILE A 99 -38.48 15.06 13.19
N ASP A 100 -39.34 14.21 12.63
CA ASP A 100 -40.71 14.57 12.23
C ASP A 100 -41.58 14.98 13.45
N PHE A 101 -41.47 14.26 14.56
CA PHE A 101 -42.17 14.57 15.81
C PHE A 101 -41.76 15.92 16.40
N HIS A 102 -40.56 16.40 16.08
CA HIS A 102 -40.05 17.64 16.62
C HIS A 102 -40.85 18.88 16.17
N GLU A 103 -41.60 18.77 15.07
CA GLU A 103 -42.48 19.83 14.56
C GLU A 103 -43.82 19.96 15.31
N GLY A 104 -44.18 18.98 16.18
CA GLY A 104 -45.43 18.98 16.94
C GLY A 104 -45.21 18.84 18.46
N SER A 105 -45.40 19.92 19.24
CA SER A 105 -45.10 19.91 20.68
C SER A 105 -46.22 19.27 21.53
N SER A 106 -45.94 18.15 22.21
CA SER A 106 -46.76 17.62 23.31
C SER A 106 -45.89 16.94 24.38
N GLU A 107 -46.40 16.84 25.62
CA GLU A 107 -45.72 16.24 26.78
C GLU A 107 -45.44 14.73 26.64
N ASP A 108 -46.12 14.02 25.73
CA ASP A 108 -45.90 12.58 25.42
C ASP A 108 -44.51 12.31 24.81
N ASN A 109 -43.74 13.36 24.52
CA ASN A 109 -42.45 13.28 23.84
C ASN A 109 -41.28 12.82 24.74
N VAL A 110 -41.37 12.94 26.07
CA VAL A 110 -40.24 12.61 26.97
C VAL A 110 -40.05 11.11 27.18
N GLU A 111 -41.12 10.38 27.45
CA GLU A 111 -41.09 8.91 27.62
C GLU A 111 -40.71 8.23 26.29
N THR A 112 -41.21 8.78 25.18
CA THR A 112 -40.86 8.36 23.82
C THR A 112 -39.35 8.54 23.54
N ALA A 113 -38.74 9.64 24.00
CA ALA A 113 -37.31 9.90 23.80
C ALA A 113 -36.41 8.97 24.62
N GLU A 114 -36.79 8.61 25.85
CA GLU A 114 -36.04 7.66 26.67
C GLU A 114 -36.11 6.23 26.11
N MET A 115 -37.31 5.80 25.70
CA MET A 115 -37.49 4.53 25.00
C MET A 115 -36.65 4.48 23.71
N LEU A 116 -36.63 5.58 22.94
CA LEU A 116 -35.82 5.66 21.72
C LEU A 116 -34.33 5.54 22.01
N GLN A 117 -33.85 6.21 23.06
CA GLN A 117 -32.43 6.14 23.44
C GLN A 117 -32.03 4.70 23.79
N ASN A 118 -32.84 4.00 24.60
CA ASN A 118 -32.58 2.62 24.97
C ASN A 118 -32.58 1.68 23.74
N ASP A 119 -33.52 1.90 22.81
CA ASP A 119 -33.57 1.18 21.54
C ASP A 119 -32.33 1.42 20.68
N CYS A 120 -31.89 2.68 20.57
CA CYS A 120 -30.69 3.04 19.83
C CYS A 120 -29.43 2.43 20.46
N GLU A 121 -29.26 2.53 21.78
CA GLU A 121 -28.12 1.93 22.49
C GLU A 121 -28.07 0.42 22.30
N ARG A 122 -29.23 -0.28 22.41
CA ARG A 122 -29.33 -1.72 22.15
C ARG A 122 -28.93 -2.06 20.71
N CYS A 123 -29.52 -1.38 19.72
CA CYS A 123 -29.26 -1.69 18.31
C CYS A 123 -27.81 -1.36 17.91
N LEU A 124 -27.23 -0.28 18.44
CA LEU A 124 -25.83 0.07 18.22
C LEU A 124 -24.89 -0.96 18.84
N GLY A 125 -25.21 -1.49 20.02
CA GLY A 125 -24.47 -2.61 20.62
C GLY A 125 -24.52 -3.89 19.77
N GLU A 126 -25.69 -4.22 19.21
CA GLU A 126 -25.84 -5.37 18.30
C GLU A 126 -25.07 -5.15 16.97
N ILE A 127 -25.13 -3.94 16.40
CA ILE A 127 -24.35 -3.56 15.22
C ILE A 127 -22.85 -3.72 15.49
N GLU A 128 -22.39 -3.20 16.63
CA GLU A 128 -20.99 -3.25 17.01
C GLU A 128 -20.50 -4.69 17.12
N GLU A 129 -21.30 -5.57 17.74
CA GLU A 129 -20.98 -6.98 17.88
C GLU A 129 -20.93 -7.70 16.53
N ASN A 130 -21.95 -7.49 15.68
CA ASN A 130 -21.99 -8.10 14.36
C ASN A 130 -20.82 -7.67 13.48
N LEU A 131 -20.46 -6.37 13.53
CA LEU A 131 -19.31 -5.84 12.80
C LEU A 131 -17.98 -6.37 13.33
N ARG A 132 -17.83 -6.51 14.65
CA ARG A 132 -16.65 -7.14 15.26
C ARG A 132 -16.49 -8.58 14.78
N GLU A 133 -17.56 -9.37 14.83
CA GLU A 133 -17.53 -10.76 14.37
C GLU A 133 -17.25 -10.86 12.87
N ALA A 134 -17.83 -9.97 12.07
CA ALA A 134 -17.58 -9.88 10.63
C ALA A 134 -16.12 -9.56 10.33
N LEU A 135 -15.51 -8.62 11.06
CA LEU A 135 -14.09 -8.28 10.95
C LEU A 135 -13.20 -9.46 11.32
N GLU A 136 -13.48 -10.17 12.41
CA GLU A 136 -12.72 -11.37 12.77
C GLU A 136 -12.78 -12.45 11.69
N LEU A 137 -13.93 -12.62 11.03
CA LEU A 137 -14.08 -13.56 9.92
C LEU A 137 -13.23 -13.14 8.71
N LEU A 138 -13.21 -11.84 8.39
CA LEU A 138 -12.39 -11.27 7.31
C LEU A 138 -10.90 -11.39 7.60
N GLU A 139 -10.45 -11.06 8.81
CA GLU A 139 -9.03 -11.18 9.19
C GLU A 139 -8.54 -12.62 9.07
N LYS A 140 -9.38 -13.59 9.48
CA LYS A 140 -9.07 -15.02 9.36
C LYS A 140 -9.19 -15.53 7.92
N ASN A 141 -9.97 -14.85 7.05
CA ASN A 141 -10.28 -15.30 5.69
C ASN A 141 -10.44 -14.10 4.73
N PRO A 142 -9.32 -13.43 4.34
CA PRO A 142 -9.38 -12.19 3.56
C PRO A 142 -10.08 -12.33 2.20
N SER A 143 -10.07 -13.54 1.63
CA SER A 143 -10.70 -13.86 0.35
C SER A 143 -12.23 -13.76 0.36
N ILE A 144 -12.87 -13.67 1.53
CA ILE A 144 -14.32 -13.52 1.62
C ILE A 144 -14.77 -12.18 1.01
N SER A 145 -14.03 -11.08 1.22
CA SER A 145 -14.44 -9.68 0.97
C SER A 145 -14.90 -9.31 -0.46
N ASN A 146 -14.39 -9.98 -1.50
CA ASN A 146 -14.27 -9.35 -2.82
C ASN A 146 -15.56 -9.23 -3.68
N LYS A 147 -16.76 -9.65 -3.21
CA LYS A 147 -17.96 -9.76 -4.09
C LYS A 147 -19.33 -9.52 -3.45
N PHE A 148 -19.52 -8.54 -2.58
CA PHE A 148 -20.82 -8.39 -1.91
C PHE A 148 -21.54 -7.08 -2.17
N GLU A 149 -22.74 -7.22 -2.74
CA GLU A 149 -23.79 -6.21 -2.76
C GLU A 149 -24.14 -5.74 -1.33
N ASN A 150 -24.07 -6.64 -0.34
CA ASN A 150 -24.28 -6.31 1.07
C ASN A 150 -23.27 -5.29 1.62
N VAL A 151 -22.04 -5.26 1.10
CA VAL A 151 -21.04 -4.23 1.49
C VAL A 151 -21.47 -2.86 0.99
N ARG A 152 -22.01 -2.77 -0.24
CA ARG A 152 -22.59 -1.53 -0.78
C ARG A 152 -23.83 -1.07 -0.01
N GLU A 153 -24.63 -2.01 0.51
CA GLU A 153 -25.78 -1.66 1.34
C GLU A 153 -25.37 -1.16 2.71
N VAL A 154 -24.38 -1.79 3.36
CA VAL A 154 -23.78 -1.28 4.60
C VAL A 154 -23.23 0.13 4.39
N GLU A 155 -22.56 0.37 3.25
CA GLU A 155 -22.08 1.69 2.84
C GLU A 155 -23.23 2.70 2.66
N ARG A 156 -24.36 2.30 2.08
CA ARG A 156 -25.54 3.17 1.95
C ARG A 156 -26.10 3.59 3.32
N TYR A 157 -26.30 2.63 4.23
CA TYR A 157 -26.82 2.93 5.57
C TYR A 157 -25.86 3.80 6.39
N ARG A 158 -24.56 3.60 6.21
CA ARG A 158 -23.53 4.48 6.78
C ARG A 158 -23.72 5.94 6.36
N TYR A 159 -23.86 6.21 5.05
CA TYR A 159 -24.11 7.57 4.57
C TYR A 159 -25.41 8.15 5.15
N SER A 160 -26.50 7.36 5.17
CA SER A 160 -27.79 7.80 5.71
C SER A 160 -27.75 8.16 7.20
N ILE A 161 -26.97 7.43 8.01
CA ILE A 161 -26.83 7.72 9.44
C ILE A 161 -26.01 8.98 9.68
N ASN A 162 -24.90 9.14 8.93
CA ASN A 162 -24.07 10.34 9.04
C ASN A 162 -24.87 11.59 8.65
N GLU A 163 -25.65 11.51 7.56
CA GLU A 163 -26.52 12.59 7.09
C GLU A 163 -27.59 12.96 8.14
N ILE A 164 -28.34 11.98 8.65
CA ILE A 164 -29.34 12.23 9.70
C ILE A 164 -28.71 12.88 10.92
N PHE A 165 -27.54 12.41 11.33
CA PHE A 165 -26.90 12.91 12.54
C PHE A 165 -26.44 14.36 12.37
N THR A 166 -25.84 14.70 11.22
CA THR A 166 -25.50 16.08 10.88
C THR A 166 -26.74 16.97 10.83
N LEU A 167 -27.81 16.53 10.15
CA LEU A 167 -29.07 17.28 10.08
C LEU A 167 -29.68 17.51 11.47
N TYR A 168 -29.64 16.51 12.35
CA TYR A 168 -30.15 16.65 13.71
C TYR A 168 -29.34 17.69 14.52
N ILE A 169 -28.00 17.65 14.43
CA ILE A 169 -27.15 18.65 15.08
C ILE A 169 -27.46 20.05 14.57
N GLU A 170 -27.52 20.24 13.25
CA GLU A 170 -27.75 21.54 12.62
C GLU A 170 -29.13 22.14 12.92
N ASN A 171 -30.15 21.29 13.01
CA ASN A 171 -31.54 21.71 13.26
C ASN A 171 -31.87 21.95 14.73
N SER A 172 -31.03 21.49 15.66
CA SER A 172 -31.24 21.68 17.10
C SER A 172 -31.03 23.14 17.53
N LYS A 173 -32.06 23.98 17.34
CA LYS A 173 -32.01 25.43 17.66
C LYS A 173 -32.77 25.79 18.94
N ASN A 174 -33.70 24.96 19.41
CA ASN A 174 -34.55 25.28 20.55
C ASN A 174 -33.93 24.84 21.89
N GLU A 175 -34.26 25.51 23.00
CA GLU A 175 -33.74 25.18 24.35
C GLU A 175 -34.18 23.79 24.85
N GLU A 176 -35.34 23.31 24.41
CA GLU A 176 -35.82 21.95 24.70
C GLU A 176 -34.96 20.89 23.98
N ASP A 177 -34.62 21.14 22.71
CA ASP A 177 -33.77 20.30 21.88
C ASP A 177 -32.37 20.21 22.50
N LYS A 178 -31.87 21.32 23.06
CA LYS A 178 -30.61 21.35 23.82
C LYS A 178 -30.58 20.40 25.01
N LYS A 179 -31.73 19.99 25.56
CA LYS A 179 -31.80 18.95 26.61
C LYS A 179 -31.74 17.53 26.03
N GLN A 180 -32.18 17.33 24.78
CA GLN A 180 -32.10 16.03 24.08
C GLN A 180 -30.71 15.80 23.44
N ILE A 181 -30.05 16.86 22.98
CA ILE A 181 -28.68 16.80 22.40
C ILE A 181 -27.70 16.01 23.30
N PRO A 182 -27.61 16.21 24.63
CA PRO A 182 -26.73 15.43 25.50
C PRO A 182 -27.01 13.92 25.47
N ARG A 183 -28.26 13.50 25.26
CA ARG A 183 -28.64 12.08 25.20
C ARG A 183 -28.19 11.46 23.88
N LEU A 184 -28.45 12.12 22.74
CA LEU A 184 -27.94 11.66 21.45
C LEU A 184 -26.41 11.72 21.37
N LYS A 185 -25.77 12.70 22.01
CA LYS A 185 -24.30 12.77 22.12
C LYS A 185 -23.70 11.54 22.79
N LYS A 186 -24.43 10.81 23.63
CA LYS A 186 -23.97 9.53 24.18
C LYS A 186 -23.96 8.41 23.15
N CYS A 187 -24.81 8.49 22.12
CA CYS A 187 -24.84 7.53 21.01
C CYS A 187 -23.71 7.78 20.00
N LEU A 188 -23.20 9.02 19.93
CA LEU A 188 -22.19 9.42 18.94
C LEU A 188 -20.94 8.51 18.92
N PRO A 189 -20.28 8.21 20.05
CA PRO A 189 -19.12 7.31 20.02
C PRO A 189 -19.41 5.93 19.44
N TYR A 190 -20.61 5.39 19.68
CA TYR A 190 -21.02 4.09 19.12
C TYR A 190 -21.28 4.16 17.62
N ILE A 191 -21.86 5.28 17.16
CA ILE A 191 -22.05 5.53 15.72
C ILE A 191 -20.69 5.68 15.05
N GLU A 192 -19.77 6.49 15.60
CA GLU A 192 -18.42 6.67 15.06
C GLU A 192 -17.66 5.35 14.98
N GLU A 193 -17.71 4.53 16.04
CA GLU A 193 -17.07 3.21 16.06
C GLU A 193 -17.70 2.24 15.07
N SER A 194 -19.03 2.24 14.95
CA SER A 194 -19.74 1.41 13.97
C SER A 194 -19.39 1.82 12.54
N VAL A 195 -19.36 3.12 12.24
CA VAL A 195 -18.95 3.64 10.93
C VAL A 195 -17.49 3.28 10.64
N TYR A 196 -16.61 3.40 11.62
CA TYR A 196 -15.20 2.99 11.48
C TYR A 196 -15.04 1.50 11.15
N LYS A 197 -15.77 0.62 11.84
CA LYS A 197 -15.78 -0.82 11.54
C LYS A 197 -16.40 -1.12 10.18
N CYS A 198 -17.45 -0.40 9.78
CA CYS A 198 -17.99 -0.48 8.42
C CYS A 198 -16.93 -0.11 7.38
N ASN A 199 -16.17 0.97 7.61
CA ASN A 199 -15.09 1.41 6.72
C ASN A 199 -13.99 0.35 6.55
N MET A 200 -13.64 -0.36 7.63
CA MET A 200 -12.70 -1.50 7.55
C MET A 200 -13.17 -2.60 6.58
N ILE A 201 -14.47 -2.77 6.44
CA ILE A 201 -15.09 -3.78 5.57
C ILE A 201 -15.27 -3.24 4.14
N THR A 202 -15.72 -2.00 3.99
CA THR A 202 -16.16 -1.43 2.71
C THR A 202 -15.02 -0.84 1.89
N ILE A 203 -14.12 -0.07 2.52
CA ILE A 203 -13.06 0.67 1.84
C ILE A 203 -12.14 -0.22 1.01
N PRO A 204 -11.73 -1.44 1.42
CA PRO A 204 -10.89 -2.30 0.59
C PRO A 204 -11.40 -2.51 -0.83
N ASN A 205 -12.70 -2.72 -0.99
CA ASN A 205 -13.29 -2.96 -2.31
C ASN A 205 -13.28 -1.69 -3.17
N CYS A 206 -13.72 -0.56 -2.60
CA CYS A 206 -13.69 0.74 -3.28
C CYS A 206 -12.25 1.14 -3.65
N LEU A 207 -11.30 0.84 -2.76
CA LEU A 207 -9.89 1.10 -2.96
C LEU A 207 -9.34 0.24 -4.10
N ASN A 208 -9.67 -1.05 -4.16
CA ASN A 208 -9.24 -1.93 -5.25
C ASN A 208 -9.84 -1.51 -6.60
N GLU A 209 -11.08 -1.03 -6.63
CA GLU A 209 -11.69 -0.45 -7.83
C GLU A 209 -10.92 0.78 -8.31
N GLN A 210 -10.61 1.72 -7.42
CA GLN A 210 -9.80 2.91 -7.75
C GLN A 210 -8.39 2.53 -8.21
N LEU A 211 -7.73 1.59 -7.51
CA LEU A 211 -6.41 1.08 -7.88
C LEU A 211 -6.44 0.36 -9.24
N GLY A 212 -7.55 -0.28 -9.60
CA GLY A 212 -7.75 -0.91 -10.91
C GLY A 212 -7.72 0.09 -12.08
N HIS A 213 -7.97 1.37 -11.83
CA HIS A 213 -7.88 2.44 -12.82
C HIS A 213 -6.48 3.09 -12.92
N LEU A 214 -5.59 2.80 -11.98
CA LEU A 214 -4.22 3.32 -11.97
C LEU A 214 -3.27 2.43 -12.77
N LYS A 215 -2.20 3.03 -13.31
CA LYS A 215 -1.11 2.24 -13.90
C LYS A 215 -0.21 1.70 -12.78
N SER A 216 0.46 0.59 -13.05
CA SER A 216 1.43 -0.01 -12.14
C SER A 216 2.52 1.01 -11.80
N GLY A 217 2.73 1.23 -10.50
CA GLY A 217 3.66 2.25 -10.00
C GLY A 217 3.04 3.60 -9.65
N ASP A 218 1.84 3.91 -10.15
CA ASP A 218 1.11 5.11 -9.72
C ASP A 218 0.67 4.94 -8.25
N ALA A 219 0.53 6.07 -7.56
CA ALA A 219 0.14 6.12 -6.16
C ALA A 219 -1.23 6.79 -5.99
N LEU A 220 -2.09 6.18 -5.20
CA LEU A 220 -3.28 6.81 -4.65
C LEU A 220 -2.94 7.49 -3.32
N ASP A 221 -3.33 8.76 -3.17
CA ASP A 221 -3.32 9.45 -1.88
C ASP A 221 -4.57 9.07 -1.09
N PHE A 222 -4.39 8.20 -0.10
CA PHE A 222 -5.48 7.65 0.70
C PHE A 222 -6.18 8.73 1.54
N TYR A 223 -5.39 9.59 2.20
CA TYR A 223 -5.95 10.62 3.08
C TYR A 223 -6.81 11.61 2.30
N LYS A 224 -6.39 11.94 1.06
CA LYS A 224 -7.16 12.78 0.16
C LYS A 224 -8.39 12.06 -0.41
N ALA A 225 -8.23 10.82 -0.88
CA ALA A 225 -9.30 10.07 -1.54
C ALA A 225 -10.46 9.73 -0.60
N TYR A 226 -10.16 9.51 0.68
CA TYR A 226 -11.15 9.13 1.69
C TYR A 226 -11.26 10.16 2.82
N GLN A 227 -10.99 11.44 2.53
CA GLN A 227 -10.95 12.49 3.56
C GLN A 227 -12.27 12.64 4.33
N GLU A 228 -13.40 12.41 3.64
CA GLU A 228 -14.77 12.59 4.14
C GLU A 228 -15.29 11.35 4.87
N GLU A 229 -14.53 10.26 4.86
CA GLU A 229 -15.02 8.95 5.32
C GLU A 229 -14.74 8.69 6.80
N PHE A 230 -13.98 9.55 7.48
CA PHE A 230 -13.55 9.35 8.85
C PHE A 230 -13.85 10.56 9.72
N PHE A 231 -14.20 10.29 10.99
CA PHE A 231 -14.44 11.31 11.99
C PHE A 231 -13.14 11.88 12.58
N SER A 232 -12.03 11.13 12.48
CA SER A 232 -10.73 11.56 13.00
C SER A 232 -9.54 11.12 12.13
N GLU A 233 -8.45 11.88 12.21
CA GLU A 233 -7.17 11.54 11.58
C GLU A 233 -6.57 10.25 12.16
N THR A 234 -6.83 9.96 13.44
CA THR A 234 -6.38 8.72 14.08
C THR A 234 -7.01 7.50 13.40
N GLN A 235 -8.32 7.52 13.13
CA GLN A 235 -9.00 6.43 12.42
C GLN A 235 -8.44 6.22 11.01
N LYS A 236 -8.10 7.29 10.27
CA LYS A 236 -7.47 7.19 8.94
C LYS A 236 -6.16 6.41 9.00
N LYS A 237 -5.31 6.77 9.97
CA LYS A 237 -4.00 6.14 10.16
C LYS A 237 -4.15 4.69 10.62
N ASP A 238 -5.02 4.42 11.59
CA ASP A 238 -5.26 3.09 12.13
C ASP A 238 -5.79 2.14 11.05
N LEU A 239 -6.64 2.64 10.15
CA LEU A 239 -7.13 1.85 9.02
C LEU A 239 -6.02 1.54 8.00
N LEU A 240 -5.15 2.50 7.68
CA LEU A 240 -3.99 2.23 6.83
C LEU A 240 -3.03 1.21 7.47
N GLU A 241 -2.83 1.29 8.78
CA GLU A 241 -2.05 0.30 9.54
C GLU A 241 -2.72 -1.08 9.49
N TYR A 242 -4.05 -1.14 9.58
CA TYR A 242 -4.83 -2.36 9.39
C TYR A 242 -4.61 -2.95 8.00
N PHE A 243 -4.76 -2.18 6.92
CA PHE A 243 -4.52 -2.68 5.57
C PHE A 243 -3.07 -3.13 5.35
N ASN A 244 -2.09 -2.44 5.96
CA ASN A 244 -0.69 -2.84 5.88
C ASN A 244 -0.42 -4.17 6.63
N ARG A 245 -1.20 -4.49 7.67
CA ARG A 245 -1.15 -5.78 8.37
C ARG A 245 -1.78 -6.90 7.54
N TYR A 246 -2.77 -6.58 6.72
CA TYR A 246 -3.52 -7.52 5.89
C TYR A 246 -3.36 -7.21 4.39
N PRO A 247 -2.15 -7.29 3.82
CA PRO A 247 -1.86 -6.84 2.45
C PRO A 247 -2.56 -7.65 1.35
N GLU A 248 -3.23 -8.76 1.69
CA GLU A 248 -4.02 -9.55 0.73
C GLU A 248 -5.38 -8.93 0.42
N SER A 249 -5.87 -7.99 1.26
CA SER A 249 -7.14 -7.31 1.03
C SER A 249 -7.04 -6.19 0.00
N ILE A 250 -5.83 -5.66 -0.27
CA ILE A 250 -5.58 -4.53 -1.16
C ILE A 250 -4.68 -4.94 -2.32
N GLU A 251 -5.03 -4.57 -3.55
CA GLU A 251 -4.22 -4.80 -4.76
C GLU A 251 -3.06 -3.79 -4.92
N GLY A 252 -2.40 -3.48 -3.83
CA GLY A 252 -1.39 -2.42 -3.77
C GLY A 252 -0.39 -2.60 -2.65
N LYS A 253 0.61 -1.71 -2.60
CA LYS A 253 1.57 -1.61 -1.51
C LYS A 253 1.41 -0.29 -0.79
N ILE A 254 1.29 -0.39 0.53
CA ILE A 254 0.88 0.73 1.38
C ILE A 254 2.12 1.34 2.03
N ASP A 255 2.22 2.66 1.92
CA ASP A 255 3.12 3.49 2.69
C ASP A 255 2.29 4.28 3.71
N VAL A 256 2.14 3.68 4.90
CA VAL A 256 1.36 4.23 6.01
C VAL A 256 1.88 5.63 6.42
N SER A 257 3.19 5.87 6.33
CA SER A 257 3.81 7.11 6.78
C SER A 257 3.38 8.33 5.95
N LYS A 258 3.13 8.11 4.65
CA LYS A 258 2.66 9.15 3.74
C LYS A 258 1.18 9.05 3.39
N GLY A 259 0.52 7.96 3.77
CA GLY A 259 -0.83 7.65 3.31
C GLY A 259 -0.92 7.38 1.81
N LEU A 260 0.15 6.83 1.22
CA LEU A 260 0.17 6.49 -0.21
C LEU A 260 -0.05 5.00 -0.42
N ILE A 261 -0.82 4.64 -1.43
CA ILE A 261 -1.04 3.25 -1.84
C ILE A 261 -0.63 3.10 -3.30
N PHE A 262 0.48 2.40 -3.52
CA PHE A 262 1.04 2.18 -4.85
C PHE A 262 0.35 1.00 -5.52
N LYS A 263 -0.13 1.20 -6.75
CA LYS A 263 -0.69 0.10 -7.55
C LYS A 263 0.41 -0.90 -7.90
N VAL A 264 0.15 -2.16 -7.58
CA VAL A 264 0.99 -3.30 -7.97
C VAL A 264 0.19 -4.23 -8.86
N ASP A 265 0.83 -4.72 -9.92
CA ASP A 265 0.19 -5.70 -10.79
C ASP A 265 -0.06 -7.03 -10.06
N PRO A 266 -1.08 -7.80 -10.48
CA PRO A 266 -1.26 -9.17 -10.04
C PRO A 266 0.02 -9.99 -10.24
N LYS A 267 0.30 -10.95 -9.34
CA LYS A 267 1.56 -11.73 -9.36
C LYS A 267 1.88 -12.33 -10.74
N GLY A 268 0.86 -12.78 -11.47
CA GLY A 268 0.98 -13.36 -12.81
C GLY A 268 1.23 -12.37 -13.95
N GLU A 269 1.15 -11.07 -13.70
CA GLU A 269 1.37 -10.03 -14.72
C GLU A 269 2.70 -9.27 -14.52
N ARG A 270 3.27 -9.32 -13.31
CA ARG A 270 4.52 -8.65 -12.96
C ARG A 270 5.71 -9.04 -13.84
N TRP A 271 5.70 -10.25 -14.41
CA TRP A 271 6.78 -10.70 -15.30
C TRP A 271 6.92 -9.84 -16.55
N LYS A 272 5.84 -9.19 -17.00
CA LYS A 272 5.89 -8.24 -18.13
C LYS A 272 6.85 -7.09 -17.80
N SER A 273 6.75 -6.51 -16.61
CA SER A 273 7.65 -5.44 -16.16
C SER A 273 9.11 -5.90 -16.10
N TYR A 274 9.37 -7.11 -15.61
CA TYR A 274 10.74 -7.65 -15.57
C TYR A 274 11.28 -7.91 -16.98
N GLY A 275 10.43 -8.42 -17.88
CA GLY A 275 10.76 -8.61 -19.29
C GLY A 275 11.12 -7.29 -19.97
N TRP A 276 10.39 -6.20 -19.69
CA TRP A 276 10.71 -4.87 -20.20
C TRP A 276 12.05 -4.33 -19.68
N ILE A 277 12.33 -4.51 -18.40
CA ILE A 277 13.62 -4.11 -17.79
C ILE A 277 14.78 -4.85 -18.46
N ILE A 278 14.68 -6.18 -18.57
CA ILE A 278 15.70 -7.00 -19.26
C ILE A 278 15.81 -6.59 -20.73
N GLY A 279 14.68 -6.41 -21.41
CA GLY A 279 14.62 -5.97 -22.80
C GLY A 279 15.31 -4.63 -23.03
N THR A 280 15.26 -3.73 -22.05
CA THR A 280 15.93 -2.42 -22.13
C THR A 280 17.44 -2.55 -22.02
N PHE A 281 17.96 -3.39 -21.11
CA PHE A 281 19.40 -3.68 -21.09
C PHE A 281 19.88 -4.31 -22.40
N VAL A 282 19.09 -5.23 -22.98
CA VAL A 282 19.39 -5.84 -24.28
C VAL A 282 19.37 -4.78 -25.39
N ALA A 283 18.38 -3.89 -25.39
CA ALA A 283 18.30 -2.78 -26.34
C ALA A 283 19.50 -1.82 -26.20
N GLY A 284 19.94 -1.52 -24.99
CA GLY A 284 21.15 -0.74 -24.71
C GLY A 284 22.42 -1.39 -25.28
N ALA A 285 22.61 -2.69 -25.06
CA ALA A 285 23.73 -3.45 -25.62
C ALA A 285 23.71 -3.51 -27.17
N LEU A 286 22.52 -3.66 -27.76
CA LEU A 286 22.33 -3.60 -29.21
C LEU A 286 22.59 -2.19 -29.75
N GLY A 287 22.14 -1.15 -29.05
CA GLY A 287 22.40 0.26 -29.37
C GLY A 287 23.89 0.57 -29.34
N LEU A 288 24.61 0.05 -28.33
CA LEU A 288 26.07 0.13 -28.26
C LEU A 288 26.73 -0.57 -29.44
N SER A 289 26.26 -1.78 -29.79
CA SER A 289 26.78 -2.52 -30.96
C SER A 289 26.55 -1.75 -32.27
N LEU A 290 25.37 -1.15 -32.43
CA LEU A 290 25.05 -0.30 -33.57
C LEU A 290 25.91 0.97 -33.59
N PHE A 291 26.18 1.58 -32.43
CA PHE A 291 27.08 2.72 -32.30
C PHE A 291 28.49 2.35 -32.80
N PHE A 292 29.07 1.23 -32.34
CA PHE A 292 30.37 0.77 -32.86
C PHE A 292 30.36 0.50 -34.36
N TRP A 293 29.26 -0.02 -34.89
CA TRP A 293 29.12 -0.26 -36.33
C TRP A 293 29.07 1.06 -37.13
N LEU A 294 28.36 2.07 -36.63
CA LEU A 294 28.27 3.39 -37.26
C LEU A 294 29.59 4.16 -37.23
N PHE A 295 30.37 4.01 -36.16
CA PHE A 295 31.65 4.69 -35.96
C PHE A 295 32.86 3.76 -36.20
N LYS A 296 32.70 2.70 -37.00
CA LYS A 296 33.75 1.70 -37.22
C LYS A 296 35.02 2.26 -37.87
N ASP A 297 34.92 3.41 -38.54
CA ASP A 297 36.05 4.04 -39.23
C ASP A 297 36.87 4.91 -38.25
N GLU A 298 36.23 5.40 -37.19
CA GLU A 298 36.85 6.16 -36.10
C GLU A 298 37.26 5.28 -34.91
N ILE A 299 36.62 4.12 -34.77
CA ILE A 299 36.81 3.20 -33.64
C ILE A 299 37.31 1.85 -34.14
N ALA A 300 38.51 1.45 -33.71
CA ALA A 300 39.04 0.13 -34.01
C ALA A 300 38.09 -0.97 -33.46
N LEU A 301 37.57 -1.82 -34.35
CA LEU A 301 36.66 -2.93 -33.99
C LEU A 301 37.27 -3.89 -32.95
N ASP A 302 38.60 -4.00 -32.91
CA ASP A 302 39.32 -4.81 -31.94
C ASP A 302 39.06 -4.35 -30.48
N ASN A 303 38.70 -3.08 -30.30
CA ASN A 303 38.36 -2.51 -28.99
C ASN A 303 36.91 -2.83 -28.57
N PHE A 304 36.06 -3.38 -29.44
CA PHE A 304 34.67 -3.72 -29.10
C PHE A 304 34.59 -4.63 -27.86
N THR A 305 35.47 -5.63 -27.79
CA THR A 305 35.50 -6.56 -26.64
C THR A 305 35.85 -5.84 -25.34
N ILE A 306 36.76 -4.87 -25.39
CA ILE A 306 37.16 -4.06 -24.23
C ILE A 306 35.96 -3.21 -23.79
N PHE A 307 35.34 -2.47 -24.71
CA PHE A 307 34.22 -1.61 -24.41
C PHE A 307 32.98 -2.36 -23.95
N PHE A 308 32.70 -3.55 -24.49
CA PHE A 308 31.60 -4.39 -24.03
C PHE A 308 31.84 -4.89 -22.60
N LYS A 309 33.07 -5.31 -22.26
CA LYS A 309 33.43 -5.66 -20.87
C LYS A 309 33.30 -4.45 -19.94
N SER A 310 33.77 -3.29 -20.39
CA SER A 310 33.60 -2.02 -19.68
C SER A 310 32.12 -1.72 -19.43
N TYR A 311 31.26 -1.84 -20.45
CA TYR A 311 29.83 -1.66 -20.30
C TYR A 311 29.21 -2.60 -19.26
N LEU A 312 29.57 -3.90 -19.27
CA LEU A 312 29.08 -4.85 -18.27
C LEU A 312 29.51 -4.47 -16.83
N VAL A 313 30.76 -4.01 -16.65
CA VAL A 313 31.25 -3.54 -15.34
C VAL A 313 30.51 -2.28 -14.90
N PHE A 314 30.29 -1.35 -15.82
CA PHE A 314 29.53 -0.12 -15.58
C PHE A 314 28.10 -0.42 -15.13
N ILE A 315 27.38 -1.26 -15.88
CA ILE A 315 26.01 -1.70 -15.56
C ILE A 315 25.97 -2.46 -14.23
N PHE A 316 26.96 -3.31 -13.95
CA PHE A 316 27.05 -4.00 -12.67
C PHE A 316 27.19 -3.02 -11.49
N GLY A 317 27.95 -1.93 -11.66
CA GLY A 317 28.05 -0.85 -10.67
C GLY A 317 26.70 -0.20 -10.39
N ALA A 318 25.94 0.12 -11.44
CA ALA A 318 24.59 0.69 -11.31
C ALA A 318 23.59 -0.29 -10.65
N LEU A 319 23.63 -1.57 -11.02
CA LEU A 319 22.80 -2.60 -10.39
C LEU A 319 23.12 -2.77 -8.90
N LEU A 320 24.40 -2.70 -8.53
CA LEU A 320 24.82 -2.75 -7.13
C LEU A 320 24.29 -1.54 -6.34
N HIS A 321 24.20 -0.36 -6.97
CA HIS A 321 23.56 0.81 -6.37
C HIS A 321 22.08 0.56 -6.07
N ILE A 322 21.31 0.16 -7.10
CA ILE A 322 19.87 -0.13 -6.98
C ILE A 322 19.62 -1.19 -5.90
N LEU A 323 20.47 -2.23 -5.86
CA LEU A 323 20.39 -3.28 -4.85
C LEU A 323 20.67 -2.72 -3.46
N ILE A 324 21.72 -1.91 -3.29
CA ILE A 324 22.08 -1.37 -1.98
C ILE A 324 21.02 -0.38 -1.48
N GLU A 325 20.53 0.48 -2.35
CA GLU A 325 19.50 1.43 -1.98
C GLU A 325 18.19 0.73 -1.62
N GLY A 326 17.74 -0.20 -2.46
CA GLY A 326 16.53 -0.97 -2.21
C GLY A 326 16.59 -1.83 -0.95
N VAL A 327 17.72 -2.51 -0.73
CA VAL A 327 17.86 -3.50 0.37
C VAL A 327 18.32 -2.87 1.68
N PHE A 328 19.28 -1.94 1.65
CA PHE A 328 19.97 -1.48 2.87
C PHE A 328 19.60 -0.05 3.31
N LYS A 329 19.21 0.84 2.39
CA LYS A 329 18.93 2.26 2.73
C LYS A 329 17.46 2.56 3.02
N THR A 330 16.60 1.54 3.08
CA THR A 330 15.16 1.68 3.33
C THR A 330 14.70 2.14 4.75
N PRO A 331 15.54 2.44 5.77
CA PRO A 331 15.01 2.97 7.03
C PRO A 331 14.45 4.41 6.94
N GLU A 332 14.98 5.26 6.05
CA GLU A 332 14.72 6.71 6.06
C GLU A 332 14.18 7.28 4.74
N SER A 333 14.33 6.59 3.61
CA SER A 333 13.99 7.11 2.28
C SER A 333 12.48 7.05 1.98
N SER A 334 11.66 7.72 2.78
CA SER A 334 10.31 8.17 2.46
C SER A 334 9.23 7.11 2.15
N THR A 335 9.56 5.90 1.71
CA THR A 335 8.62 4.78 1.51
C THR A 335 9.17 3.59 2.29
N ARG A 336 8.70 3.39 3.53
CA ARG A 336 9.11 2.26 4.39
C ARG A 336 8.51 0.94 3.89
N PHE A 337 8.97 0.46 2.74
CA PHE A 337 8.70 -0.92 2.34
C PHE A 337 9.57 -1.85 3.17
N ASN A 338 8.96 -2.58 4.10
CA ASN A 338 9.63 -3.66 4.82
C ASN A 338 9.86 -4.84 3.86
N PHE A 339 11.05 -4.90 3.24
CA PHE A 339 11.47 -6.01 2.39
C PHE A 339 11.76 -7.26 3.23
N LYS A 340 10.71 -7.93 3.70
CA LYS A 340 10.84 -9.19 4.45
C LYS A 340 10.99 -10.39 3.50
N SER A 341 10.53 -10.26 2.26
CA SER A 341 10.53 -11.35 1.29
C SER A 341 11.00 -10.91 -0.10
N ALA A 342 11.49 -11.86 -0.89
CA ALA A 342 11.79 -11.64 -2.31
C ALA A 342 10.54 -11.18 -3.09
N SER A 343 9.34 -11.57 -2.65
CA SER A 343 8.10 -11.14 -3.27
C SER A 343 7.82 -9.64 -3.10
N ASP A 344 8.28 -9.04 -1.99
CA ASP A 344 8.18 -7.60 -1.75
C ASP A 344 9.16 -6.83 -2.63
N TRP A 345 10.36 -7.38 -2.82
CA TRP A 345 11.35 -6.81 -3.74
C TRP A 345 10.83 -6.82 -5.18
N LEU A 346 10.27 -7.94 -5.62
CA LEU A 346 9.63 -8.07 -6.92
C LEU A 346 8.46 -7.09 -7.09
N ALA A 347 7.65 -6.88 -6.05
CA ALA A 347 6.59 -5.87 -6.07
C ALA A 347 7.16 -4.45 -6.20
N TRP A 348 8.25 -4.13 -5.49
CA TRP A 348 8.90 -2.82 -5.60
C TRP A 348 9.48 -2.57 -6.98
N VAL A 349 10.12 -3.56 -7.61
CA VAL A 349 10.59 -3.45 -9.00
C VAL A 349 9.42 -3.18 -9.94
N ASN A 350 8.27 -3.84 -9.73
CA ASN A 350 7.05 -3.58 -10.51
C ASN A 350 6.50 -2.17 -10.26
N ILE A 351 6.55 -1.64 -9.03
CA ILE A 351 6.16 -0.26 -8.74
C ILE A 351 7.11 0.74 -9.41
N LYS A 352 8.41 0.47 -9.40
CA LYS A 352 9.45 1.38 -9.90
C LYS A 352 9.83 1.14 -11.35
N HIS A 353 9.13 0.26 -12.08
CA HIS A 353 9.51 -0.18 -13.42
C HIS A 353 9.80 0.99 -14.38
N GLY A 354 8.92 1.99 -14.46
CA GLY A 354 9.13 3.15 -15.32
C GLY A 354 10.36 3.98 -14.94
N ALA A 355 10.60 4.19 -13.64
CA ALA A 355 11.79 4.91 -13.16
C ALA A 355 13.08 4.13 -13.47
N ILE A 356 13.07 2.82 -13.23
CA ILE A 356 14.20 1.92 -13.55
C ILE A 356 14.51 1.95 -15.04
N MET A 357 13.49 1.88 -15.90
CA MET A 357 13.65 1.91 -17.37
C MET A 357 14.29 3.21 -17.84
N VAL A 358 13.81 4.36 -17.36
CA VAL A 358 14.40 5.67 -17.66
C VAL A 358 15.84 5.75 -17.15
N GLY A 359 16.10 5.21 -15.95
CA GLY A 359 17.44 5.08 -15.40
C GLY A 359 18.37 4.29 -16.32
N ILE A 360 17.95 3.11 -16.80
CA ILE A 360 18.75 2.28 -17.72
C ILE A 360 19.05 3.02 -19.02
N VAL A 361 18.07 3.68 -19.63
CA VAL A 361 18.30 4.46 -20.86
C VAL A 361 19.29 5.60 -20.60
N ALA A 362 19.18 6.29 -19.46
CA ALA A 362 20.12 7.34 -19.07
C ALA A 362 21.55 6.78 -18.84
N LEU A 363 21.65 5.58 -18.24
CA LEU A 363 22.92 4.86 -18.06
C LEU A 363 23.58 4.53 -19.39
N ASP A 364 22.80 4.03 -20.36
CA ASP A 364 23.30 3.69 -21.69
C ASP A 364 23.84 4.92 -22.41
N LEU A 365 23.09 6.03 -22.37
CA LEU A 365 23.51 7.31 -22.94
C LEU A 365 24.75 7.88 -22.24
N LEU A 366 24.82 7.78 -20.91
CA LEU A 366 25.97 8.21 -20.12
C LEU A 366 27.22 7.40 -20.47
N PHE A 367 27.07 6.09 -20.67
CA PHE A 367 28.17 5.23 -21.09
C PHE A 367 28.65 5.59 -22.50
N ILE A 368 27.74 5.80 -23.45
CA ILE A 368 28.10 6.27 -24.81
C ILE A 368 28.83 7.62 -24.75
N LEU A 369 28.35 8.56 -23.94
CA LEU A 369 29.00 9.85 -23.74
C LEU A 369 30.41 9.68 -23.14
N LEU A 370 30.57 8.76 -22.18
CA LEU A 370 31.87 8.46 -21.60
C LEU A 370 32.85 7.94 -22.66
N LEU A 371 32.40 7.07 -23.56
CA LEU A 371 33.22 6.59 -24.70
C LEU A 371 33.63 7.74 -25.63
N LEU A 372 32.72 8.67 -25.90
CA LEU A 372 33.01 9.85 -26.73
C LEU A 372 34.04 10.78 -26.07
N VAL A 373 33.98 10.96 -24.74
CA VAL A 373 34.87 11.87 -23.99
C VAL A 373 36.25 11.26 -23.75
N LEU A 374 36.32 10.00 -23.34
CA LEU A 374 37.59 9.33 -23.07
C LEU A 374 38.35 8.95 -24.35
N GLY A 375 37.66 8.99 -25.49
CA GLY A 375 38.22 8.58 -26.77
C GLY A 375 38.30 7.07 -26.91
N THR A 376 38.75 6.63 -28.08
CA THR A 376 38.66 5.23 -28.54
C THR A 376 39.92 4.43 -28.27
N ASN A 377 40.94 5.07 -27.69
CA ASN A 377 42.20 4.46 -27.30
C ASN A 377 41.97 3.66 -26.02
N GLY A 378 41.54 2.41 -26.16
CA GLY A 378 41.03 1.53 -25.09
C GLY A 378 42.02 1.11 -24.01
N ASP A 379 43.14 1.81 -23.85
CA ASP A 379 44.25 1.39 -22.98
C ASP A 379 44.04 1.73 -21.49
N ASP A 380 43.14 2.66 -21.14
CA ASP A 380 43.05 3.21 -19.77
C ASP A 380 41.68 3.07 -19.06
N LEU A 381 40.74 2.27 -19.56
CA LEU A 381 39.47 2.02 -18.87
C LEU A 381 39.63 1.01 -17.72
N SER A 382 40.22 1.46 -16.61
CA SER A 382 40.32 0.67 -15.39
C SER A 382 38.93 0.26 -14.88
N THR A 383 38.78 -1.02 -14.53
CA THR A 383 37.53 -1.63 -14.04
C THR A 383 36.97 -0.92 -12.81
N ILE A 384 37.84 -0.47 -11.89
CA ILE A 384 37.42 0.11 -10.60
C ILE A 384 36.78 1.50 -10.78
N PRO A 385 37.41 2.48 -11.46
CA PRO A 385 36.76 3.75 -11.79
C PRO A 385 35.44 3.54 -12.51
N LEU A 386 35.38 2.64 -13.48
CA LEU A 386 34.17 2.44 -14.26
C LEU A 386 33.01 1.86 -13.44
N LEU A 387 33.32 0.91 -12.56
CA LEU A 387 32.37 0.40 -11.56
C LEU A 387 31.87 1.54 -10.65
N ALA A 388 32.76 2.43 -10.23
CA ALA A 388 32.43 3.56 -9.38
C ALA A 388 31.57 4.61 -10.10
N VAL A 389 31.83 4.91 -11.38
CA VAL A 389 30.96 5.78 -12.20
C VAL A 389 29.59 5.13 -12.39
N GLY A 390 29.55 3.82 -12.67
CA GLY A 390 28.32 3.06 -12.73
C GLY A 390 27.52 3.14 -11.42
N TYR A 391 28.19 2.98 -10.28
CA TYR A 391 27.55 3.07 -8.96
C TYR A 391 27.08 4.49 -8.60
N SER A 392 27.76 5.55 -9.06
CA SER A 392 27.40 6.94 -8.73
C SER A 392 26.36 7.56 -9.67
N SER A 393 26.08 6.89 -10.79
CA SER A 393 25.14 7.33 -11.81
C SER A 393 23.72 7.62 -11.30
N ASP A 394 23.26 6.94 -10.26
CA ASP A 394 21.89 7.13 -9.76
C ASP A 394 21.71 8.48 -9.07
N SER A 395 22.77 8.97 -8.39
CA SER A 395 22.79 10.32 -7.83
C SER A 395 22.74 11.40 -8.93
N LEU A 396 23.18 11.07 -10.14
CA LEU A 396 23.05 11.91 -11.32
C LEU A 396 21.60 11.91 -11.84
N SER A 397 20.93 10.75 -11.92
CA SER A 397 19.49 10.70 -12.29
C SER A 397 18.62 11.44 -11.29
N ASP A 398 18.83 11.27 -9.99
CA ASP A 398 18.07 11.98 -8.95
C ASP A 398 18.25 13.49 -9.00
N THR A 399 19.37 13.98 -9.55
CA THR A 399 19.59 15.42 -9.74
C THR A 399 19.02 15.93 -11.07
N VAL A 400 19.14 15.14 -12.13
CA VAL A 400 18.80 15.55 -13.50
C VAL A 400 17.31 15.37 -13.79
N ILE A 401 16.69 14.28 -13.32
CA ILE A 401 15.29 13.96 -13.61
C ILE A 401 14.32 14.98 -13.00
N PRO A 402 14.43 15.39 -11.72
CA PRO A 402 13.56 16.44 -11.18
C PRO A 402 13.70 17.75 -11.94
N LYS A 403 14.93 18.18 -12.25
CA LYS A 403 15.18 19.39 -13.04
C LYS A 403 14.57 19.32 -14.44
N PHE A 404 14.62 18.15 -15.07
CA PHE A 404 13.99 17.94 -16.37
C PHE A 404 12.46 17.96 -16.29
N LYS A 405 11.87 17.35 -15.24
CA LYS A 405 10.42 17.43 -14.99
C LYS A 405 9.96 18.86 -14.73
N ASP A 406 10.69 19.61 -13.93
CA ASP A 406 10.42 21.02 -13.66
C ASP A 406 10.51 21.84 -14.96
N PHE A 407 11.52 21.58 -15.78
CA PHE A 407 11.66 22.22 -17.09
C PHE A 407 10.52 21.90 -18.06
N ILE A 408 10.04 20.65 -18.11
CA ILE A 408 8.86 20.29 -18.93
C ILE A 408 7.62 20.98 -18.39
N LYS A 409 7.38 20.91 -17.07
CA LYS A 409 6.22 21.51 -16.42
C LYS A 409 6.17 23.03 -16.64
N ASP A 410 7.29 23.71 -16.50
CA ASP A 410 7.43 25.14 -16.80
C ASP A 410 7.09 25.48 -18.27
N LYS A 411 7.32 24.54 -19.19
CA LYS A 411 6.96 24.70 -20.61
C LYS A 411 5.52 24.29 -20.95
N GLU A 412 4.85 23.51 -20.12
CA GLU A 412 3.42 23.19 -20.29
C GLU A 412 2.50 24.32 -19.81
N THR A 413 2.88 25.03 -18.73
CA THR A 413 2.14 26.20 -18.21
C THR A 413 1.79 27.27 -19.26
N PRO A 414 2.70 27.69 -20.18
CA PRO A 414 2.38 28.70 -21.20
C PRO A 414 1.44 28.21 -22.33
N LEU A 415 1.17 26.91 -22.46
CA LEU A 415 0.26 26.38 -23.47
C LEU A 415 -1.19 26.34 -22.98
N THR A 416 -1.42 26.03 -21.70
CA THR A 416 -2.76 26.07 -21.09
C THR A 416 -3.29 27.50 -20.93
N ASP A 417 -2.42 28.47 -20.57
CA ASP A 417 -2.81 29.88 -20.44
C ASP A 417 -3.08 30.56 -21.79
N ARG A 418 -2.56 30.01 -22.90
CA ARG A 418 -2.85 30.50 -24.26
C ARG A 418 -4.15 29.96 -24.84
N ILE A 419 -4.69 28.87 -24.30
CA ILE A 419 -5.92 28.23 -24.78
C ILE A 419 -7.14 28.70 -23.97
N SER A 420 -6.95 29.12 -22.71
CA SER A 420 -8.01 29.69 -21.87
C SER A 420 -8.21 31.21 -22.04
N GLY A 421 -7.37 31.87 -22.85
CA GLY A 421 -7.43 33.30 -23.16
C GLY A 421 -8.19 33.68 -24.45
N THR A 422 -8.91 32.73 -25.05
CA THR A 422 -9.85 32.92 -26.17
C THR A 422 -11.20 32.36 -25.78
#